data_AF-A0AA37M7L0-F1
#
_entry.id   AF-A0AA37M7L0-F1
#
_cell.length_a   1.000
_cell.length_b   1.000
_cell.length_c   1.000
_cell.angle_alpha   90.00
_cell.angle_beta   90.00
_cell.angle_gamma   90.00
#
_symmetry.space_group_name_H-M   'P 1'
#
loop_
_entity.id
_entity.type
_entity.pdbx_description
1 polymer ?
#
loop_
_entity_poly.entity_id
_entity_poly.type
_entity_poly.pdbx_seq_one_letter_code
_entity_poly.pdbx_strand_id
1 'polypeptide(L)'
;MQAGHGKRPASFRLAPVAAHIGRAAKLYAAGHDLRDPQLSPIYGDFSRFPPAILTSGTRDLSLSNTVRTHRALKRAGVVAELNVYEGQSHAQ
;
A
#
# COMPACT_ATOMS: atom_id res chain seq x y z
N MET A 1 8.23 22.85 -44.71
CA MET A 1 7.66 22.93 -43.36
C MET A 1 7.07 21.55 -43.02
N GLN A 2 7.80 20.71 -42.28
CA GLN A 2 7.29 19.43 -41.78
C GLN A 2 7.14 19.55 -40.26
N ALA A 3 5.91 19.42 -39.76
CA ALA A 3 5.62 19.39 -38.33
C ALA A 3 5.86 17.97 -37.79
N GLY A 4 6.81 17.86 -36.87
CA GLY A 4 7.22 16.61 -36.23
C GLY A 4 6.10 16.01 -35.37
N HIS A 5 5.78 14.74 -35.62
CA HIS A 5 4.93 13.93 -34.76
C HIS A 5 5.67 13.57 -33.48
N GLY A 6 5.53 14.40 -32.45
CA GLY A 6 5.98 14.09 -31.09
C GLY A 6 5.19 12.91 -30.53
N LYS A 7 5.83 11.75 -30.41
CA LYS A 7 5.29 10.61 -29.66
C LYS A 7 5.09 11.04 -28.21
N ARG A 8 3.82 11.12 -27.78
CA ARG A 8 3.47 11.31 -26.36
C ARG A 8 4.16 10.22 -25.54
N PRO A 9 4.84 10.53 -24.42
CA PRO A 9 5.50 9.52 -23.61
C PRO A 9 4.46 8.52 -23.11
N ALA A 10 4.78 7.23 -23.21
CA ALA A 10 3.91 6.15 -22.77
C ALA A 10 3.58 6.36 -21.29
N SER A 11 2.34 6.73 -21.01
CA SER A 11 1.79 6.75 -19.65
C SER A 11 2.04 5.38 -19.03
N PHE A 12 2.76 5.35 -17.90
CA PHE A 12 2.97 4.15 -17.10
C PHE A 12 1.61 3.49 -16.85
N ARG A 13 1.34 2.42 -17.61
CA ARG A 13 0.08 1.70 -17.52
C ARG A 13 0.19 0.93 -16.21
N LEU A 14 -0.60 1.33 -15.20
CA LEU A 14 -0.73 0.58 -13.95
C LEU A 14 -0.91 -0.90 -14.32
N ALA A 15 -0.01 -1.75 -13.82
CA ALA A 15 -0.07 -3.19 -14.06
C ALA A 15 -1.48 -3.72 -13.72
N PRO A 16 -1.98 -4.77 -14.42
CA PRO A 16 -3.37 -5.21 -14.30
C PRO A 16 -3.83 -5.47 -12.86
N VAL A 17 -2.95 -5.94 -11.98
CA VAL A 17 -3.26 -6.14 -10.55
C VAL A 17 -3.56 -4.83 -9.82
N ALA A 18 -2.76 -3.78 -10.03
CA ALA A 18 -2.98 -2.48 -9.39
C ALA A 18 -4.31 -1.85 -9.80
N ALA A 19 -4.72 -2.06 -11.07
CA ALA A 19 -6.04 -1.63 -11.56
C ALA A 19 -7.21 -2.40 -10.92
N HIS A 20 -7.03 -3.69 -10.58
CA HIS A 20 -8.05 -4.46 -9.87
C HIS A 20 -8.21 -3.98 -8.43
N ILE A 21 -7.11 -3.78 -7.71
CA ILE A 21 -7.14 -3.30 -6.32
C ILE A 21 -7.76 -1.90 -6.22
N GLY A 22 -7.41 -0.98 -7.13
CA GLY A 22 -7.99 0.35 -7.15
C GLY A 22 -9.52 0.36 -7.35
N ARG A 23 -10.06 -0.58 -8.13
CA ARG A 23 -11.52 -0.74 -8.28
C ARG A 23 -12.17 -1.34 -7.04
N ALA A 24 -11.56 -2.39 -6.47
CA ALA A 24 -12.05 -3.00 -5.24
C ALA A 24 -12.08 -2.00 -4.07
N ALA A 25 -11.03 -1.19 -3.92
CA ALA A 25 -10.96 -0.15 -2.90
C ALA A 25 -12.08 0.89 -3.05
N LYS A 26 -12.37 1.34 -4.29
CA LYS A 26 -13.48 2.27 -4.55
C LYS A 26 -14.85 1.66 -4.26
N LEU A 27 -15.04 0.38 -4.57
CA LEU A 27 -16.28 -0.33 -4.26
C LEU A 27 -16.47 -0.44 -2.74
N TYR A 28 -15.43 -0.86 -2.01
CA TYR A 28 -15.46 -0.98 -0.55
C TYR A 28 -15.72 0.37 0.13
N ALA A 29 -15.09 1.44 -0.36
CA ALA A 29 -15.26 2.77 0.20
C ALA A 29 -16.66 3.35 0.02
N ALA A 30 -17.48 2.83 -0.90
CA ALA A 30 -18.86 3.30 -1.11
C ALA A 30 -19.02 4.83 -1.21
N GLY A 31 -18.02 5.53 -1.78
CA GLY A 31 -18.00 6.98 -1.93
C GLY A 31 -17.36 7.77 -0.77
N HIS A 32 -16.97 7.11 0.33
CA HIS A 32 -16.18 7.72 1.40
C HIS A 32 -14.76 8.05 0.94
N ASP A 33 -14.12 9.00 1.63
CA ASP A 33 -12.70 9.32 1.41
C ASP A 33 -11.85 8.09 1.70
N LEU A 34 -11.00 7.68 0.75
CA LEU A 34 -10.06 6.57 0.91
C LEU A 34 -9.04 6.81 2.03
N ARG A 35 -8.90 8.04 2.52
CA ARG A 35 -8.06 8.39 3.67
C ARG A 35 -8.77 8.33 5.01
N ASP A 36 -10.07 8.02 5.03
CA ASP A 36 -10.81 7.78 6.28
C ASP A 36 -10.08 6.70 7.10
N PRO A 37 -9.68 6.96 8.36
CA PRO A 37 -9.00 5.98 9.21
C PRO A 37 -9.78 4.69 9.45
N GLN A 38 -11.11 4.71 9.32
CA GLN A 38 -11.95 3.51 9.40
C GLN A 38 -11.83 2.62 8.16
N LEU A 39 -11.38 3.18 7.02
CA LEU A 39 -11.11 2.45 5.78
C LEU A 39 -9.63 2.14 5.59
N SER A 40 -8.78 3.11 5.88
CA SER A 40 -7.32 3.06 5.75
C SER A 40 -6.65 3.37 7.09
N PRO A 41 -6.49 2.38 7.98
CA PRO A 41 -5.97 2.59 9.34
C PRO A 41 -4.58 3.23 9.43
N ILE A 42 -3.81 3.22 8.33
CA ILE A 42 -2.51 3.92 8.25
C ILE A 42 -2.60 5.43 8.53
N TYR A 43 -3.79 6.02 8.43
CA TYR A 43 -4.07 7.41 8.77
C TYR A 43 -4.67 7.60 10.18
N GLY A 44 -4.84 6.52 10.94
CA GLY A 44 -5.39 6.53 12.31
C GLY A 44 -4.34 6.60 13.41
N ASP A 45 -4.80 6.51 14.66
CA ASP A 45 -3.95 6.46 15.86
C ASP A 45 -3.53 5.02 16.19
N PHE A 46 -2.22 4.82 16.32
CA PHE A 46 -1.60 3.53 16.64
C PHE A 46 -1.22 3.39 18.13
N SER A 47 -1.42 4.42 18.97
CA SER A 47 -0.97 4.46 20.37
C SER A 47 -1.53 3.36 21.27
N ARG A 48 -2.67 2.78 20.90
CA ARG A 48 -3.38 1.74 21.67
C ARG A 48 -3.27 0.34 21.09
N PHE A 49 -2.43 0.15 20.07
CA PHE A 49 -2.28 -1.17 19.46
C PHE A 49 -1.55 -2.12 20.41
N PRO A 50 -1.94 -3.41 20.46
CA PRO A 50 -1.15 -4.43 21.15
C PRO A 50 0.18 -4.67 20.40
N PRO A 51 1.14 -5.38 21.03
CA PRO A 51 2.31 -5.89 20.33
C PRO A 51 1.93 -6.61 19.03
N ALA A 52 2.66 -6.34 17.95
CA ALA A 52 2.29 -6.78 16.62
C ALA A 52 3.47 -7.40 15.85
N ILE A 53 3.17 -8.43 15.07
CA ILE A 53 4.08 -9.00 14.07
C ILE A 53 3.56 -8.61 12.69
N LEU A 54 4.42 -8.05 11.86
CA LEU A 54 4.11 -7.69 10.48
C LEU A 54 4.97 -8.52 9.54
N THR A 55 4.34 -9.17 8.57
CA THR A 55 5.00 -10.04 7.59
C THR A 55 4.72 -9.56 6.17
N SER A 56 5.75 -9.55 5.34
CA SER A 56 5.63 -9.28 3.89
C SER A 56 6.79 -9.94 3.14
N GLY A 57 6.85 -9.77 1.82
CA GLY A 57 7.94 -10.27 1.00
C GLY A 57 8.50 -9.20 0.06
N THR A 58 9.70 -9.41 -0.47
CA THR A 58 10.34 -8.41 -1.35
C THR A 58 9.64 -8.23 -2.69
N ARG A 59 8.74 -9.15 -3.06
CA ARG A 59 7.87 -9.05 -4.25
C ARG A 59 6.39 -8.84 -3.91
N ASP A 60 6.07 -8.55 -2.66
CA ASP A 60 4.70 -8.24 -2.24
C ASP A 60 4.31 -6.82 -2.66
N LEU A 61 3.18 -6.68 -3.35
CA LEU A 61 2.61 -5.40 -3.74
C LEU A 61 2.31 -4.50 -2.52
N SER A 62 2.08 -5.12 -1.35
CA SER A 62 1.77 -4.43 -0.10
C SER A 62 2.98 -4.14 0.77
N LEU A 63 4.22 -4.46 0.34
CA LEU A 63 5.44 -4.26 1.13
C LEU A 63 5.55 -2.84 1.70
N SER A 64 5.28 -1.82 0.87
CA SER A 64 5.33 -0.43 1.30
C SER A 64 4.30 -0.11 2.38
N ASN A 65 3.10 -0.71 2.31
CA ASN A 65 2.08 -0.51 3.34
C ASN A 65 2.51 -1.19 4.65
N THR A 66 3.00 -2.42 4.59
CA THR A 66 3.50 -3.16 5.76
C THR A 66 4.61 -2.39 6.48
N VAL A 67 5.62 -1.89 5.74
CA VAL A 67 6.72 -1.10 6.32
C VAL A 67 6.22 0.23 6.91
N ARG A 68 5.26 0.90 6.26
CA ARG A 68 4.68 2.16 6.79
C ARG A 68 3.91 1.92 8.08
N THR A 69 3.14 0.84 8.17
CA THR A 69 2.42 0.44 9.39
C THR A 69 3.38 0.09 10.51
N HIS A 70 4.43 -0.70 10.23
CA HIS A 70 5.48 -1.00 11.21
C HIS A 70 6.10 0.28 11.77
N ARG A 71 6.48 1.23 10.90
CA ARG A 71 7.02 2.52 11.34
C ARG A 71 6.01 3.34 12.16
N ALA A 72 4.72 3.29 11.83
CA ALA A 72 3.69 3.99 12.59
C ALA A 72 3.56 3.41 14.02
N LEU A 73 3.52 2.08 14.15
CA LEU A 73 3.52 1.37 15.43
C LEU A 73 4.77 1.72 16.26
N LYS A 74 5.96 1.65 15.66
CA LYS A 74 7.22 1.99 16.35
C LYS A 74 7.24 3.44 16.84
N ARG A 75 6.75 4.40 16.05
CA ARG A 75 6.63 5.82 16.48
C ARG A 75 5.62 6.00 17.62
N ALA A 76 4.60 5.16 17.68
CA ALA A 76 3.59 5.17 18.74
C ALA A 76 4.06 4.44 20.02
N GLY A 77 5.31 3.96 20.07
CA GLY A 77 5.86 3.24 21.23
C GLY A 77 5.42 1.77 21.31
N VAL A 78 4.75 1.24 20.30
CA VAL A 78 4.27 -0.15 20.28
C VAL A 78 5.42 -1.11 19.93
N VAL A 79 5.45 -2.26 20.61
CA VAL A 79 6.34 -3.37 20.26
C VAL A 79 5.89 -3.94 18.91
N ALA A 80 6.72 -3.79 17.88
CA ALA A 80 6.38 -4.22 16.53
C ALA A 80 7.58 -4.89 15.85
N GLU A 81 7.37 -6.13 15.42
CA GLU A 81 8.34 -6.92 14.65
C GLU A 81 7.99 -6.88 13.16
N LEU A 82 9.02 -6.86 12.31
CA LEU A 82 8.86 -6.85 10.86
C LEU A 82 9.70 -7.96 10.24
N ASN A 83 9.02 -8.92 9.61
CA ASN A 83 9.64 -10.01 8.87
C ASN A 83 9.41 -9.80 7.37
N VAL A 84 10.51 -9.66 6.63
CA VAL A 84 10.48 -9.53 5.17
C VAL A 84 11.17 -10.74 4.56
N TYR A 85 10.42 -11.53 3.79
CA TYR A 85 10.92 -12.75 3.16
C TYR A 85 11.33 -12.49 1.71
N GLU A 86 12.51 -12.98 1.33
CA GLU A 86 13.03 -12.77 -0.02
C GLU A 86 12.19 -13.52 -1.06
N GLY A 87 11.89 -12.86 -2.18
CA GLY A 87 11.18 -13.44 -3.31
C GLY A 87 9.67 -13.64 -3.14
N GLN A 88 9.16 -13.59 -1.91
CA GLN A 88 7.73 -13.81 -1.64
C GLN A 88 6.88 -12.64 -2.13
N SER A 89 5.78 -12.99 -2.81
CA SER A 89 4.69 -12.08 -3.16
C SER A 89 3.57 -12.16 -2.11
N HIS A 90 2.40 -11.62 -2.44
CA HIS A 90 1.30 -11.49 -1.50
C HIS A 90 0.77 -12.87 -1.05
N ALA A 91 0.89 -13.17 0.24
CA ALA A 91 0.36 -14.39 0.89
C ALA A 91 0.89 -15.73 0.32
N GLN A 92 2.19 -15.79 -0.01
CA GLN A 92 2.89 -17.02 -0.39
C GLN A 92 3.53 -17.77 0.77
#